data_AF-A0A962Q7E6-F1
#
_entry.id   AF-A0A962Q7E6-F1
#
_cell.length_a   1.000
_cell.length_b   1.000
_cell.length_c   1.000
_cell.angle_alpha   90.00
_cell.angle_beta   90.00
_cell.angle_gamma   90.00
#
_symmetry.space_group_name_H-M   'P 1'
#
loop_
_entity.id
_entity.type
_entity.pdbx_description
1 polymer ?
#
loop_
_entity_poly.entity_id
_entity_poly.type
_entity_poly.pdbx_seq_one_letter_code
_entity_poly.pdbx_strand_id
1 'polypeptide(L)'
;MLKPPVKTPCIGVCSTGIGDSVCRGCKRFAHEVIDWNSYTPEQKDIVDRRLGDFLSRCVSNKLRVTDRALLQWQLQVQQLSYAAHHDEYCWVYSLIKAGASQIDCPADYGFEVDLA
;
A
#
# COMPACT_ATOMS: atom_id res chain seq x y z
N MET A 1 8.42 2.99 24.05
CA MET A 1 8.87 2.57 22.70
C MET A 1 8.44 3.64 21.71
N LEU A 2 9.37 4.26 20.99
CA LEU A 2 9.05 5.27 19.98
C LEU A 2 8.51 4.57 18.72
N LYS A 3 7.34 4.99 18.23
CA LYS A 3 6.74 4.47 16.99
C LYS A 3 7.66 4.85 15.80
N PRO A 4 7.97 3.93 14.87
CA PRO A 4 8.79 4.26 13.72
C PRO A 4 8.13 5.36 12.87
N PRO A 5 8.92 6.24 12.23
CA PRO A 5 8.38 7.33 11.44
C PRO A 5 7.63 6.80 10.21
N VAL A 6 6.48 7.41 9.92
CA VAL A 6 5.69 7.12 8.71
C VAL A 6 6.49 7.52 7.48
N LYS A 7 6.72 6.56 6.58
CA LYS A 7 7.41 6.80 5.30
C LYS A 7 6.52 7.66 4.40
N THR A 8 7.15 8.48 3.54
CA THR A 8 6.39 9.24 2.55
C THR A 8 5.74 8.29 1.53
N PRO A 9 4.44 8.44 1.22
CA PRO A 9 3.76 7.64 0.21
C PRO A 9 4.05 8.14 -1.22
N CYS A 10 4.89 9.17 -1.38
CA CYS A 10 5.31 9.68 -2.69
C CYS A 10 6.07 8.63 -3.51
N ILE A 11 5.69 8.50 -4.78
CA ILE A 11 6.37 7.66 -5.78
C ILE A 11 7.14 8.47 -6.84
N GLY A 12 7.32 9.78 -6.63
CA GLY A 12 7.99 10.66 -7.59
C GLY A 12 7.13 11.16 -8.76
N VAL A 13 5.85 10.80 -8.82
CA VAL A 13 4.89 11.29 -9.82
C VAL A 13 3.87 12.19 -9.13
N CYS A 14 3.74 13.44 -9.62
CA CYS A 14 2.85 14.44 -9.03
C CYS A 14 1.97 15.10 -10.09
N SER A 15 0.65 15.10 -9.84
CA SER A 15 -0.33 15.78 -10.70
C SER A 15 -1.01 16.98 -10.02
N THR A 16 -0.76 17.19 -8.73
CA THR A 16 -1.30 18.37 -8.02
C THR A 16 -0.62 19.66 -8.49
N GLY A 17 0.64 19.58 -8.95
CA GLY A 17 1.34 20.71 -9.56
C GLY A 17 0.73 21.20 -10.89
N ILE A 18 -0.13 20.39 -11.52
CA ILE A 18 -0.86 20.75 -12.75
C ILE A 18 -2.37 20.93 -12.53
N GLY A 19 -2.82 20.97 -11.27
CA GLY A 19 -4.18 21.36 -10.90
C GLY A 19 -5.10 20.26 -10.36
N ASP A 20 -4.66 19.01 -10.23
CA ASP A 20 -5.50 17.97 -9.59
C ASP A 20 -5.63 18.21 -8.08
N SER A 21 -6.84 18.03 -7.53
CA SER A 21 -7.08 18.11 -6.08
C SER A 21 -6.56 16.88 -5.30
N VAL A 22 -6.43 15.74 -5.99
CA VAL A 22 -5.89 14.48 -5.47
C VAL A 22 -4.77 14.00 -6.40
N CYS A 23 -3.60 13.72 -5.83
CA CYS A 23 -2.44 13.29 -6.60
C CYS A 23 -2.68 11.91 -7.23
N ARG A 24 -2.54 11.81 -8.57
CA ARG A 24 -2.69 10.52 -9.27
C ARG A 24 -1.60 9.51 -8.91
N GLY A 25 -0.43 9.96 -8.47
CA GLY A 25 0.66 9.09 -8.03
C GLY A 25 0.43 8.52 -6.62
N CYS A 26 0.51 9.38 -5.61
CA CYS A 26 0.48 8.97 -4.20
C CYS A 26 -0.92 8.97 -3.55
N LYS A 27 -1.97 9.37 -4.27
CA LYS A 27 -3.38 9.42 -3.83
C LYS A 27 -3.68 10.33 -2.62
N ARG A 28 -2.71 11.13 -2.18
CA ARG A 28 -2.91 12.20 -1.19
C ARG A 28 -3.64 13.40 -1.78
N PHE A 29 -4.36 14.14 -0.95
CA PHE A 29 -4.89 15.45 -1.30
C PHE A 29 -3.77 16.47 -1.49
N ALA A 30 -4.01 17.51 -2.29
CA ALA A 30 -2.99 18.52 -2.61
C ALA A 30 -2.36 19.16 -1.37
N HIS A 31 -3.15 19.54 -0.37
CA HIS A 31 -2.66 20.14 0.88
C HIS A 31 -1.75 19.17 1.66
N GLU A 32 -2.04 17.87 1.67
CA GLU A 32 -1.21 16.87 2.35
C GLU A 32 0.13 16.64 1.65
N VAL A 33 0.17 16.82 0.33
CA VAL A 33 1.42 16.75 -0.44
C VAL A 33 2.30 17.95 -0.12
N ILE A 34 1.71 19.16 -0.10
CA ILE A 34 2.40 20.43 0.14
C ILE A 34 2.91 20.51 1.58
N ASP A 35 2.06 20.20 2.55
CA ASP A 35 2.33 20.42 3.98
C ASP A 35 3.00 19.23 4.69
N TRP A 36 3.33 18.15 3.96
CA TRP A 36 3.78 16.88 4.55
C TRP A 36 4.94 17.02 5.55
N ASN A 37 5.92 17.87 5.24
CA ASN A 37 7.09 18.06 6.09
C ASN A 37 6.74 18.74 7.42
N SER A 38 5.67 19.54 7.43
CA SER A 38 5.15 20.25 8.61
C SER A 38 4.22 19.38 9.47
N TYR A 39 3.76 18.22 8.95
CA TYR A 39 2.84 17.36 9.69
C TYR A 39 3.50 16.66 10.87
N THR A 40 2.78 16.62 11.99
CA THR A 40 3.15 15.84 13.18
C THR A 40 3.10 14.33 12.87
N PRO A 41 3.76 13.48 13.68
CA PRO A 41 3.66 12.03 13.52
C PRO A 41 2.22 11.51 13.50
N GLU A 42 1.34 12.09 14.31
CA GLU A 42 -0.07 11.72 14.40
C GLU A 42 -0.84 12.10 13.13
N GLN A 43 -0.58 13.29 12.58
CA GLN A 43 -1.16 13.72 11.31
C GLN A 43 -0.71 12.80 10.16
N LYS A 44 0.58 12.45 10.11
CA LYS A 44 1.12 11.51 9.11
C LYS A 44 0.49 10.13 9.23
N ASP A 45 0.25 9.68 10.44
CA ASP A 45 -0.38 8.38 10.72
C ASP A 45 -1.87 8.35 10.34
N ILE A 46 -2.58 9.47 10.46
CA ILE A 46 -3.97 9.60 9.96
C ILE A 46 -3.99 9.47 8.43
N VAL A 47 -3.07 10.14 7.73
CA VAL A 47 -2.96 10.05 6.27
C VAL A 47 -2.59 8.63 5.84
N ASP A 48 -1.62 8.01 6.50
CA ASP A 48 -1.18 6.64 6.21
C ASP A 48 -2.30 5.61 6.38
N ARG A 49 -3.03 5.66 7.51
CA ARG A 49 -4.20 4.80 7.75
C ARG A 49 -5.26 4.96 6.67
N ARG A 50 -5.61 6.21 6.31
CA ARG A 50 -6.59 6.46 5.25
C ARG A 50 -6.15 5.90 3.89
N LEU A 51 -4.88 6.06 3.53
CA LEU A 51 -4.34 5.53 2.28
C LEU A 51 -4.31 4.00 2.28
N GLY A 52 -3.95 3.37 3.40
CA GLY A 52 -4.02 1.92 3.60
C GLY A 52 -5.44 1.40 3.43
N ASP A 53 -6.41 2.00 4.13
CA ASP A 53 -7.83 1.64 4.02
C ASP A 53 -8.35 1.76 2.59
N PHE A 54 -7.94 2.82 1.87
CA PHE A 54 -8.31 3.02 0.47
C PHE A 54 -7.71 1.94 -0.42
N LEU A 55 -6.41 1.64 -0.27
CA LEU A 55 -5.73 0.60 -1.03
C LEU A 55 -6.36 -0.78 -0.77
N SER A 56 -6.60 -1.10 0.49
CA SER A 56 -7.24 -2.36 0.91
C SER A 56 -8.59 -2.55 0.22
N ARG A 57 -9.45 -1.53 0.22
CA ARG A 57 -10.74 -1.56 -0.49
C ARG A 57 -10.57 -1.76 -1.99
N CYS A 58 -9.61 -1.07 -2.62
CA CYS A 58 -9.36 -1.23 -4.05
C CYS A 58 -8.91 -2.66 -4.40
N VAL A 59 -8.03 -3.25 -3.58
CA VAL A 59 -7.46 -4.58 -3.82
C VAL A 59 -8.49 -5.67 -3.52
N SER A 60 -9.20 -5.58 -2.39
CA SER A 60 -10.25 -6.54 -2.00
C SER A 60 -11.41 -6.62 -3.00
N ASN A 61 -11.64 -5.57 -3.79
CA ASN A 61 -12.61 -5.59 -4.91
C ASN A 61 -12.15 -6.40 -6.14
N LYS A 62 -10.91 -6.89 -6.15
CA LYS A 62 -10.27 -7.56 -7.30
C LYS A 62 -9.69 -8.93 -6.98
N LEU A 63 -9.42 -9.20 -5.71
CA LEU A 63 -8.81 -10.45 -5.27
C LEU A 63 -9.19 -10.73 -3.82
N ARG A 64 -9.05 -11.98 -3.42
CA ARG A 64 -9.27 -12.46 -2.06
C ARG A 64 -7.99 -13.09 -1.51
N VAL A 65 -7.65 -12.75 -0.26
CA VAL A 65 -6.58 -13.42 0.47
C VAL A 65 -7.15 -14.68 1.10
N THR A 66 -6.58 -15.84 0.77
CA THR A 66 -7.03 -17.16 1.24
C THR A 66 -6.17 -17.66 2.40
N ASP A 67 -4.87 -17.39 2.36
CA ASP A 67 -3.93 -17.75 3.42
C ASP A 67 -3.00 -16.59 3.76
N ARG A 68 -3.31 -15.93 4.88
CA ARG A 68 -2.52 -14.80 5.40
C ARG A 68 -1.13 -15.22 5.87
N ALA A 69 -0.98 -16.41 6.45
CA ALA A 69 0.29 -16.87 6.98
C ALA A 69 1.27 -17.19 5.85
N LEU A 70 0.77 -17.85 4.80
CA LEU A 70 1.54 -18.10 3.57
C LEU A 70 1.97 -16.79 2.90
N LEU A 71 1.05 -15.84 2.73
CA LEU A 71 1.36 -14.53 2.17
C LEU A 71 2.46 -13.81 2.97
N GLN A 72 2.35 -13.81 4.30
CA GLN A 72 3.33 -13.17 5.16
C GLN A 72 4.71 -13.85 5.05
N TRP A 73 4.72 -15.19 5.01
CA TRP A 73 5.94 -15.96 4.83
C TRP A 73 6.61 -15.66 3.47
N GLN A 74 5.83 -15.58 2.40
CA GLN A 74 6.33 -15.24 1.06
C GLN A 74 7.01 -13.86 1.03
N LEU A 75 6.38 -12.85 1.64
CA LEU A 75 6.96 -11.51 1.76
C LEU A 75 8.30 -11.53 2.51
N GLN A 76 8.41 -12.34 3.57
CA GLN A 76 9.65 -12.48 4.35
C GLN A 76 10.75 -13.21 3.59
N VAL A 77 10.44 -14.36 2.96
CA VAL A 77 11.43 -15.15 2.21
C VAL A 77 11.98 -14.38 1.02
N GLN A 78 11.12 -13.61 0.33
CA GLN A 78 11.54 -12.76 -0.78
C GLN A 78 12.14 -11.42 -0.32
N GLN A 79 12.27 -11.19 0.99
CA GLN A 79 12.84 -9.97 1.59
C GLN A 79 12.13 -8.68 1.11
N LEU A 80 10.82 -8.77 0.87
CA LEU A 80 10.02 -7.63 0.41
C LEU A 80 9.62 -6.73 1.59
N SER A 81 9.76 -5.42 1.41
CA SER A 81 9.32 -4.46 2.41
C SER A 81 7.79 -4.32 2.37
N TYR A 82 7.14 -4.55 3.52
CA TYR A 82 5.71 -4.33 3.71
C TYR A 82 5.44 -3.64 5.04
N ALA A 83 4.28 -2.99 5.14
CA ALA A 83 3.84 -2.30 6.34
C ALA A 83 3.03 -3.27 7.23
N ALA A 84 3.67 -3.85 8.23
CA ALA A 84 3.06 -4.86 9.10
C ALA A 84 1.85 -4.36 9.91
N HIS A 85 1.68 -3.05 10.06
CA HIS A 85 0.52 -2.44 10.72
C HIS A 85 -0.71 -2.29 9.81
N HIS A 86 -0.53 -2.42 8.48
CA HIS A 86 -1.62 -2.48 7.51
C HIS A 86 -2.10 -3.93 7.35
N ASP A 87 -3.23 -4.10 6.66
CA ASP A 87 -3.85 -5.40 6.44
C ASP A 87 -3.20 -6.22 5.31
N GLU A 88 -3.67 -7.46 5.18
CA GLU A 88 -3.21 -8.42 4.18
C GLU A 88 -3.42 -7.94 2.72
N TYR A 89 -4.41 -7.09 2.44
CA TYR A 89 -4.62 -6.57 1.09
C TYR A 89 -3.55 -5.56 0.69
N CYS A 90 -3.10 -4.73 1.65
CA CYS A 90 -1.93 -3.88 1.44
C CYS A 90 -0.65 -4.73 1.25
N TRP A 91 -0.56 -5.87 1.94
CA TRP A 91 0.57 -6.80 1.82
C TRP A 91 0.62 -7.48 0.45
N VAL A 92 -0.52 -7.98 -0.06
CA VAL A 92 -0.62 -8.52 -1.43
C VAL A 92 -0.25 -7.46 -2.46
N TYR A 93 -0.67 -6.21 -2.28
CA TYR A 93 -0.26 -5.14 -3.20
C TYR A 93 1.26 -4.95 -3.24
N SER A 94 1.95 -4.98 -2.09
CA SER A 94 3.41 -4.91 -2.05
C SER A 94 4.07 -6.07 -2.80
N LEU A 95 3.54 -7.29 -2.65
CA LEU A 95 4.00 -8.48 -3.39
C LEU A 95 3.83 -8.30 -4.91
N ILE A 96 2.62 -7.96 -5.36
CA ILE A 96 2.30 -7.76 -6.79
C ILE A 96 3.16 -6.64 -7.37
N LYS A 97 3.31 -5.52 -6.66
CA LYS A 97 4.12 -4.39 -7.10
C LYS A 97 5.59 -4.76 -7.30
N ALA A 98 6.11 -5.67 -6.48
CA ALA A 98 7.50 -6.11 -6.58
C ALA A 98 7.76 -7.06 -7.76
N GLY A 99 6.78 -7.88 -8.15
CA GLY A 99 7.04 -8.95 -9.11
C GLY A 99 5.82 -9.62 -9.73
N ALA A 100 4.78 -8.86 -10.11
CA ALA A 100 3.56 -9.42 -10.72
C ALA A 100 3.82 -10.38 -11.89
N SER A 101 4.83 -10.09 -12.72
CA SER A 101 5.16 -10.91 -13.91
C SER A 101 5.79 -12.27 -13.58
N GLN A 102 6.13 -12.52 -12.31
CA GLN A 102 6.74 -13.76 -11.83
C GLN A 102 5.75 -14.62 -11.03
N ILE A 103 4.49 -14.18 -10.90
CA ILE A 103 3.44 -14.90 -10.18
C ILE A 103 2.63 -15.68 -11.20
N ASP A 104 3.01 -16.94 -11.43
CA ASP A 104 2.28 -17.84 -12.33
C ASP A 104 1.00 -18.38 -11.67
N CYS A 105 1.09 -18.75 -10.38
CA CYS A 105 -0.02 -19.28 -9.61
C CYS A 105 -0.23 -18.43 -8.33
N PRO A 106 -1.25 -17.56 -8.29
CA PRO A 106 -1.55 -16.73 -7.12
C PRO A 106 -1.74 -17.52 -5.81
N ALA A 107 -2.26 -18.74 -5.91
CA ALA A 107 -2.53 -19.60 -4.75
C ALA A 107 -1.24 -19.96 -3.98
N ASP A 108 -0.09 -20.07 -4.66
CA ASP A 108 1.22 -20.34 -4.03
C ASP A 108 1.68 -19.17 -3.12
N TYR A 109 1.03 -18.02 -3.28
CA TYR A 109 1.26 -16.81 -2.50
C TYR A 109 0.13 -16.49 -1.52
N GLY A 110 -0.86 -17.37 -1.39
CA GLY A 110 -1.96 -17.23 -0.42
C GLY A 110 -3.08 -16.27 -0.84
N PHE A 111 -3.23 -16.00 -2.14
CA PHE A 111 -4.36 -15.20 -2.65
C PHE A 111 -4.91 -15.75 -3.98
N GLU A 112 -6.11 -15.34 -4.33
CA GLU A 112 -6.76 -15.67 -5.60
C GLU A 112 -7.36 -14.41 -6.21
N VAL A 113 -7.33 -14.32 -7.54
CA VAL A 113 -7.87 -13.17 -8.27
C VAL A 113 -9.28 -13.49 -8.73
N ASP A 114 -10.21 -12.57 -8.50
CA ASP A 114 -11.57 -12.69 -9.00
C ASP A 114 -11.54 -12.44 -10.51
N LEU A 115 -11.38 -13.51 -11.29
CA LEU A 115 -11.51 -13.50 -12.75
C LEU A 115 -13.01 -13.42 -13.09
N ALA A 116 -13.55 -12.20 -13.11
CA ALA A 116 -14.84 -11.91 -13.75
C ALA A 116 -14.69 -11.84 -15.27
#